data_AF-A0A1I2DN43-F1
#
_entry.id   AF-A0A1I2DN43-F1
#
_cell.length_a   1.000
_cell.length_b   1.000
_cell.length_c   1.000
_cell.angle_alpha   90.00
_cell.angle_beta   90.00
_cell.angle_gamma   90.00
#
_symmetry.space_group_name_H-M   'P 1'
#
loop_
_entity.id
_entity.type
_entity.pdbx_description
1 polymer ?
#
loop_
_entity_poly.entity_id
_entity_poly.type
_entity_poly.pdbx_seq_one_letter_code
_entity_poly.pdbx_strand_id
1 'polypeptide(L)' 'MKKRRVFDEAFKRMAIELSYAKGSVQEVARELGIDSSRITKWRQSHKSLGQVATA' A
#
# COMPACT_ATOMS: atom_id res chain seq x y z
N MET A 1 -20.74 7.95 12.44
CA MET A 1 -19.31 7.60 12.57
C MET A 1 -18.86 6.85 11.32
N LYS A 2 -17.88 7.34 10.55
CA LYS A 2 -17.39 6.62 9.34
C LYS A 2 -16.60 5.39 9.80
N LYS A 3 -17.10 4.19 9.50
CA LYS A 3 -16.37 2.93 9.77
C LYS A 3 -15.04 2.99 9.03
N ARG A 4 -13.92 2.95 9.78
CA ARG A 4 -12.59 2.84 9.20
C ARG A 4 -12.50 1.49 8.50
N ARG A 5 -12.44 1.52 7.16
CA ARG A 5 -12.24 0.33 6.35
C ARG A 5 -10.81 -0.15 6.61
N VAL A 6 -10.68 -1.20 7.41
CA VAL A 6 -9.41 -1.88 7.70
C VAL A 6 -9.09 -2.75 6.48
N PHE A 7 -7.87 -2.62 5.97
CA PHE A 7 -7.35 -3.52 4.94
C PHE A 7 -6.33 -4.43 5.61
N ASP A 8 -6.41 -5.71 5.30
CA ASP A 8 -5.44 -6.71 5.74
C ASP A 8 -4.04 -6.40 5.24
N GLU A 9 -3.03 -6.79 6.01
CA GLU A 9 -1.63 -6.52 5.68
C GLU A 9 -1.19 -7.18 4.37
N ALA A 10 -1.71 -8.38 4.09
CA ALA A 10 -1.49 -9.07 2.82
C ALA A 10 -2.01 -8.25 1.63
N PHE A 11 -3.19 -7.65 1.75
CA PHE A 11 -3.75 -6.78 0.72
C PHE A 11 -2.89 -5.53 0.51
N LYS A 12 -2.43 -4.90 1.61
CA LYS A 12 -1.53 -3.75 1.53
C LYS A 12 -0.22 -4.09 0.83
N ARG A 13 0.39 -5.23 1.19
CA ARG A 13 1.64 -5.73 0.59
C ARG A 13 1.47 -5.97 -0.91
N MET A 14 0.39 -6.64 -1.31
CA MET A 14 0.08 -6.89 -2.72
C MET A 14 -0.11 -5.58 -3.50
N ALA A 15 -0.86 -4.62 -2.95
CA ALA A 15 -1.05 -3.32 -3.59
C ALA A 15 0.27 -2.54 -3.74
N ILE A 16 1.15 -2.61 -2.74
CA ILE A 16 2.49 -2.03 -2.80
C ILE A 16 3.31 -2.69 -3.90
N GLU A 17 3.40 -4.02 -3.91
CA GLU A 17 4.21 -4.78 -4.87
C GLU A 17 3.73 -4.58 -6.31
N LEU A 18 2.41 -4.68 -6.54
CA LEU A 18 1.80 -4.44 -7.84
C LEU A 18 2.08 -3.01 -8.33
N SER A 19 2.08 -2.04 -7.42
CA SER A 19 2.39 -0.65 -7.77
C SER A 19 3.86 -0.42 -8.13
N TYR A 20 4.78 -1.23 -7.61
CA TYR A 20 6.18 -1.24 -8.05
C TYR A 20 6.33 -1.94 -9.40
N ALA A 21 5.67 -3.09 -9.59
CA ALA A 21 5.68 -3.84 -10.84
C ALA A 21 5.11 -3.04 -12.02
N LYS A 22 4.01 -2.30 -11.82
CA LYS A 22 3.40 -1.43 -12.83
C LYS A 22 4.05 -0.05 -12.93
N GLY A 23 4.84 0.36 -11.93
CA GLY A 23 5.41 1.71 -11.84
C GLY A 23 4.38 2.83 -11.55
N SER A 24 3.08 2.55 -11.52
CA SER A 24 2.03 3.54 -11.31
C SER A 24 1.13 3.18 -10.12
N VAL A 25 1.11 4.06 -9.12
CA VAL A 25 0.20 3.93 -7.97
C VAL A 25 -1.26 4.20 -8.36
N GLN A 26 -1.49 5.13 -9.29
CA GLN A 26 -2.83 5.53 -9.71
C GLN A 26 -3.54 4.41 -10.46
N GLU A 27 -2.82 3.70 -11.33
CA GLU A 27 -3.39 2.58 -12.08
C GLU A 27 -3.78 1.44 -11.14
N VAL A 28 -2.89 1.07 -10.22
CA VAL A 28 -3.16 0.03 -9.22
C VAL A 28 -4.31 0.42 -8.28
N ALA A 29 -4.39 1.68 -7.88
CA ALA A 29 -5.49 2.19 -7.08
C ALA A 29 -6.83 2.06 -7.82
N ARG A 30 -6.85 2.37 -9.12
CA ARG A 30 -8.04 2.24 -9.97
C ARG A 30 -8.46 0.78 -10.14
N GLU A 31 -7.51 -0.13 -10.35
CA GLU A 31 -7.78 -1.57 -10.47
C GLU A 31 -8.31 -2.17 -9.17
N LEU A 32 -7.72 -1.78 -8.03
CA LEU A 32 -8.12 -2.26 -6.71
C LEU A 32 -9.35 -1.54 -6.13
N GLY A 33 -9.85 -0.50 -6.81
CA GLY A 33 -10.97 0.32 -6.33
C GLY A 33 -10.68 1.03 -5.01
N ILE A 34 -9.43 1.41 -4.76
CA ILE A 34 -8.98 2.13 -3.57
C ILE A 34 -8.42 3.51 -3.91
N ASP A 35 -8.23 4.33 -2.89
CA ASP A 35 -7.60 5.64 -3.04
C ASP A 35 -6.08 5.48 -3.20
N SER A 36 -5.49 6.14 -4.21
CA SER A 36 -4.06 6.08 -4.52
C SER A 36 -3.18 6.60 -3.37
N SER A 37 -3.69 7.55 -2.56
CA SER A 37 -2.98 8.06 -1.39
C SER A 37 -2.77 7.00 -0.33
N ARG A 38 -3.62 5.95 -0.28
CA ARG A 38 -3.44 4.82 0.63
C ARG A 38 -2.23 3.99 0.26
N ILE A 39 -2.08 3.65 -1.01
CA ILE A 39 -0.93 2.88 -1.49
C ILE A 39 0.36 3.65 -1.27
N THR A 40 0.37 4.96 -1.52
CA THR A 40 1.52 5.84 -1.22
C THR A 40 1.89 5.80 0.27
N LYS A 41 0.90 5.90 1.17
CA LYS A 41 1.13 5.76 2.62
C LYS A 41 1.64 4.38 2.99
N TRP A 42 1.10 3.32 2.40
CA TRP A 42 1.56 1.96 2.65
C TRP A 42 3.01 1.77 2.20
N ARG A 43 3.42 2.30 1.05
CA ARG A 43 4.84 2.29 0.63
C ARG A 43 5.76 2.95 1.64
N GLN A 44 5.37 4.12 2.17
CA GLN A 44 6.16 4.82 3.18
C GLN A 44 6.26 4.02 4.49
N SER A 45 5.13 3.47 4.95
CA SER A 45 5.08 2.65 6.15
C SER A 45 5.88 1.34 5.97
N HIS A 46 5.85 0.76 4.78
CA HIS A 46 6.56 -0.45 4.41
C HIS A 46 8.08 -0.23 4.34
N LYS A 47 8.52 0.91 3.79
CA LYS A 47 9.93 1.33 3.81
C LYS A 47 10.43 1.53 5.24
N SER A 48 9.61 2.10 6.12
CA SER A 48 9.95 2.27 7.54
C SER A 48 10.04 0.94 8.29
N LEU A 49 9.21 -0.05 7.93
CA LEU A 49 9.25 -1.41 8.51
C LEU A 49 10.45 -2.22 8.03
N GLY A 50 10.94 -1.99 6.81
CA GLY A 50 12.15 -2.64 6.28
C GLY A 50 13.46 -2.10 6.88
N GLN A 51 13.44 -0.96 7.56
CA GLN A 51 14.64 -0.31 8.12
C GLN A 51 14.92 -0.70 9.58
N VAL A 52 14.09 -1.56 10.19
CA VAL A 52 14.24 -2.02 11.60
C VAL A 52 14.60 -3.51 11.73
N ALA A 53 15.00 -4.18 10.66
CA ALA A 53 15.41 -5.60 10.67
C ALA A 53 16.92 -5.80 10.37
N THR A 54 17.75 -4.86 10.81
CA THR A 54 19.21 -5.02 10.90
C THR A 54 19.68 -4.46 12.24
N ALA A 55 19.50 -5.22 13.32
CA ALA A 55 20.21 -5.05 14.58
C ALA A 55 20.29 -6.42 15.26
#